data_AF-G0WKM8-F1
#
_entry.id   AF-G0WKM8-F1
#
_cell.length_a   1.000
_cell.length_b   1.000
_cell.length_c   1.000
_cell.angle_alpha   90.00
_cell.angle_beta   90.00
_cell.angle_gamma   90.00
#
_symmetry.space_group_name_H-M   'P 1'
#
loop_
_entity.id
_entity.type
_entity.pdbx_description
1 polymer ?
#
loop_
_entity_poly.entity_id
_entity_poly.type
_entity_poly.pdbx_seq_one_letter_code
_entity_poly.pdbx_strand_id
1 'polypeptide(L)' 'MGRGKIEIKRIENTTNRQVTFCKRRTGLLKKAYE' A
#
# COMPACT_ATOMS: atom_id res chain seq x y z
N MET A 1 3.79 15.44 6.46
CA MET A 1 2.62 14.58 6.77
C MET A 1 3.08 13.13 6.79
N GLY A 2 3.22 12.53 7.97
CA GLY A 2 3.84 11.22 8.15
C GLY A 2 2.97 10.04 7.71
N ARG A 3 3.52 8.83 7.87
CA ARG A 3 2.80 7.59 7.58
C ARG A 3 1.94 7.18 8.78
N GLY A 4 0.62 7.28 8.64
CA GLY A 4 -0.33 6.80 9.66
C GLY A 4 -0.42 5.28 9.69
N LYS A 5 -0.60 4.71 10.89
CA LYS A 5 -0.94 3.28 11.05
C LYS A 5 -2.37 3.06 10.55
N ILE A 6 -2.58 2.03 9.74
CA ILE A 6 -3.90 1.62 9.24
C ILE A 6 -4.19 0.18 9.66
N GLU A 7 -5.46 -0.14 9.88
CA GLU A 7 -5.90 -1.50 10.15
C GLU A 7 -5.71 -2.40 8.91
N ILE A 8 -5.46 -3.70 9.12
CA ILE A 8 -5.38 -4.69 8.04
C ILE A 8 -6.80 -5.13 7.69
N LYS A 9 -7.47 -4.31 6.90
CA LYS A 9 -8.80 -4.58 6.31
C LYS A 9 -8.87 -4.06 4.88
N ARG A 10 -9.91 -4.44 4.15
CA ARG A 10 -10.15 -3.92 2.80
C ARG A 10 -10.35 -2.39 2.87
N ILE A 11 -9.70 -1.67 1.96
CA ILE A 11 -9.92 -0.22 1.81
C ILE A 11 -11.14 -0.03 0.92
N GLU A 12 -12.20 0.58 1.46
CA GLU A 12 -13.46 0.81 0.73
C GLU A 12 -13.30 1.87 -0.37
N ASN A 13 -12.64 2.99 -0.04
CA ASN A 13 -12.35 4.05 -1.01
C ASN A 13 -11.45 3.53 -2.15
N THR A 14 -11.98 3.58 -3.37
CA THR A 14 -11.38 3.02 -4.59
C THR A 14 -10.04 3.68 -4.94
N THR A 15 -9.98 5.01 -4.92
CA THR A 15 -8.76 5.78 -5.22
C THR A 15 -7.67 5.49 -4.20
N ASN A 16 -7.99 5.50 -2.91
CA ASN A 16 -7.03 5.20 -1.85
C ASN A 16 -6.52 3.75 -1.94
N ARG A 17 -7.40 2.81 -2.30
CA ARG A 17 -7.03 1.40 -2.53
C ARG A 17 -6.04 1.28 -3.70
N GLN A 18 -6.30 1.95 -4.83
CA GLN A 18 -5.42 1.93 -5.99
C GLN A 18 -4.03 2.50 -5.65
N VAL A 19 -3.97 3.67 -5.02
CA VAL A 19 -2.70 4.30 -4.62
C VAL A 19 -1.94 3.42 -3.62
N THR A 20 -2.64 2.83 -2.64
CA THR A 20 -2.02 1.94 -1.65
C THR A 20 -1.49 0.67 -2.29
N PHE A 21 -2.23 0.07 -3.23
CA PHE A 21 -1.81 -1.11 -3.97
C PHE A 21 -0.53 -0.83 -4.76
N CYS A 22 -0.50 0.24 -5.57
CA CYS A 22 0.68 0.59 -6.36
C CYS A 22 1.93 0.76 -5.47
N LYS A 23 1.82 1.52 -4.38
CA LYS A 23 2.94 1.73 -3.44
C LYS A 23 3.42 0.44 -2.77
N ARG A 24 2.49 -0.44 -2.35
CA ARG A 24 2.83 -1.73 -1.72
C ARG A 24 3.47 -2.69 -2.73
N ARG A 25 2.92 -2.79 -3.94
CA ARG A 25 3.44 -3.66 -5.01
C ARG A 25 4.90 -3.33 -5.30
N THR A 26 5.24 -2.06 -5.48
CA THR A 26 6.63 -1.64 -5.74
C THR A 26 7.56 -2.04 -4.59
N GLY A 27 7.14 -1.83 -3.34
CA GLY A 27 7.94 -2.23 -2.18
C GLY A 27 8.10 -3.75 -2.04
N LEU A 28 7.06 -4.53 -2.35
CA LEU A 28 7.12 -6.00 -2.34
C LEU A 28 8.05 -6.53 -3.41
N LEU A 29 7.95 -6.02 -4.65
CA LEU A 29 8.83 -6.42 -5.74
C LEU A 29 10.27 -6.08 -5.41
N LYS A 30 10.55 -4.87 -4.91
CA LYS A 30 11.91 -4.50 -4.47
C LYS A 30 12.48 -5.51 -3.46
N LYS A 31 11.71 -5.89 -2.45
CA LYS A 31 12.11 -6.89 -1.44
C LYS A 31 12.30 -8.30 -2.00
N ALA A 32 11.64 -8.63 -3.10
CA ALA A 32 11.78 -9.94 -3.74
C ALA A 32 13.03 -10.01 -4.64
N TYR A 33 13.57 -8.86 -5.05
CA TYR A 33 14.78 -8.76 -5.88
C TYR A 33 16.05 -8.45 -5.06
N GLU A 34 15.91 -8.12 -3.78
CA GLU A 34 17.02 -8.06 -2.81
C GLU A 34 17.42 -9.47 -2.38
#